data_AF-W5T052-F1
#
_entry.id   AF-W5T052-F1
#
_cell.length_a   1.000
_cell.length_b   1.000
_cell.length_c   1.000
_cell.angle_alpha   90.00
_cell.angle_beta   90.00
_cell.angle_gamma   90.00
#
_symmetry.space_group_name_H-M   'P 1'
#
loop_
_entity.id
_entity.type
_entity.pdbx_description
1 polymer ?
#
loop_
_entity_poly.entity_id
_entity_poly.type
_entity_poly.pdbx_seq_one_letter_code
_entity_poly.pdbx_strand_id
1 'polypeptide(L)'
;MRYIFLFFIIANLNLFAFENFFYDFSVRANYAQYFNSRNTAFKIEPQKYYISDDYYVEVSNSILGDYAYYSFFNRKDGVSYIFPGSYVIKVGKYGIEQVKIFFLNRADTFIRIKAGDVYSSADFYLINTFIYKDIKLPFKIIDIATGSFLEVARYISNFVDFELFRPRYLEAYDNISNIVDSLRSFLKFFSLSEVNDGAMNELGEMVYIRTGEPQRQPLGFNCSGFGKWVADSIYKAMTGKLLKIRDLKVKHIGIRGNSFTKYYEFSRDPFFGLDWTRNIAYKLKNINADLDLSKVKELDVNNIGFLKYIESRGYSIDNLEFILYYLALKEPGHMYFGSINTTIDGFPGKVFHKHIVVLFPFIDKESIFRVSVMEVNDETSIKSLKSRYPNSYIHLVRAKVPKNVSIVPLLKRISN
;
A
#
# COMPACT_ATOMS: atom_id res chain seq x y z
N MET A 1 -6.88 -15.61 -46.46
CA MET A 1 -8.12 -15.11 -45.80
C MET A 1 -8.83 -16.29 -45.16
N ARG A 2 -9.28 -16.13 -43.91
CA ARG A 2 -9.99 -17.09 -43.03
C ARG A 2 -9.11 -17.96 -42.11
N TYR A 3 -8.48 -17.30 -41.14
CA TYR A 3 -8.42 -17.80 -39.76
C TYR A 3 -9.22 -16.83 -38.88
N ILE A 4 -10.54 -17.00 -38.90
CA ILE A 4 -11.47 -16.43 -37.93
C ILE A 4 -12.14 -17.65 -37.33
N PHE A 5 -11.65 -18.16 -36.21
CA PHE A 5 -12.39 -19.02 -35.28
C PHE A 5 -11.54 -19.27 -34.04
N LEU A 6 -11.69 -18.43 -33.01
CA LEU A 6 -11.99 -18.85 -31.63
C LEU A 6 -12.20 -17.58 -30.77
N PHE A 7 -13.37 -16.97 -30.96
CA PHE A 7 -13.84 -15.84 -30.14
C PHE A 7 -15.25 -16.13 -29.63
N PHE A 8 -15.50 -17.33 -29.10
CA PHE A 8 -16.78 -17.61 -28.45
C PHE A 8 -16.58 -18.55 -27.26
N ILE A 9 -17.16 -18.14 -26.13
CA ILE A 9 -17.06 -18.68 -24.76
C ILE A 9 -15.89 -18.10 -23.94
N ILE A 10 -15.88 -16.78 -23.72
CA ILE A 10 -15.24 -16.18 -22.53
C ILE A 10 -16.18 -15.09 -21.99
N ALA A 11 -17.23 -15.50 -21.28
CA ALA A 11 -18.14 -14.57 -20.61
C ALA A 11 -17.91 -14.48 -19.09
N ASN A 12 -16.81 -15.05 -18.55
CA ASN A 12 -16.53 -14.95 -17.10
C ASN A 12 -15.05 -14.88 -16.69
N LEU A 13 -14.14 -14.61 -17.62
CA LEU A 13 -12.74 -14.38 -17.26
C LEU A 13 -12.25 -13.10 -17.92
N ASN A 14 -12.09 -12.05 -17.11
CA ASN A 14 -11.34 -10.83 -17.41
C ASN A 14 -9.84 -11.12 -17.62
N LEU A 15 -9.48 -12.19 -18.34
CA LEU A 15 -8.12 -12.61 -18.68
C LEU A 15 -7.53 -11.83 -19.86
N PHE A 16 -8.35 -11.12 -20.65
CA PHE A 16 -7.86 -10.27 -21.76
C PHE A 16 -6.89 -9.18 -21.31
N ALA A 17 -7.08 -8.60 -20.11
CA ALA A 17 -6.10 -7.65 -19.56
C ALA A 17 -4.86 -8.34 -18.97
N PHE A 18 -4.89 -9.66 -18.76
CA PHE A 18 -3.70 -10.46 -18.50
C PHE A 18 -2.95 -10.68 -19.82
N GLU A 19 -3.64 -10.99 -20.92
CA GLU A 19 -3.04 -11.26 -22.23
C GLU A 19 -2.08 -10.15 -22.71
N ASN A 20 -2.42 -8.87 -22.53
CA ASN A 20 -1.55 -7.75 -22.93
C ASN A 20 -0.15 -7.75 -22.28
N PHE A 21 0.04 -8.41 -21.13
CA PHE A 21 1.32 -8.43 -20.42
C PHE A 21 2.22 -9.63 -20.76
N PHE A 22 1.70 -10.69 -21.41
CA PHE A 22 2.39 -11.99 -21.51
C PHE A 22 2.70 -12.43 -22.96
N TYR A 23 2.80 -11.50 -23.91
CA TYR A 23 3.10 -11.77 -25.33
C TYR A 23 4.59 -12.01 -25.65
N ASP A 24 5.42 -12.36 -24.66
CA ASP A 24 6.87 -12.57 -24.82
C ASP A 24 7.27 -14.06 -24.85
N PHE A 25 6.32 -15.00 -24.79
CA PHE A 25 6.64 -16.43 -24.76
C PHE A 25 7.32 -16.91 -26.05
N SER A 26 7.02 -16.31 -27.21
CA SER A 26 7.72 -16.60 -28.48
C SER A 26 9.20 -16.25 -28.41
N VAL A 27 9.55 -15.13 -27.76
CA VAL A 27 10.94 -14.74 -27.51
C VAL A 27 11.59 -15.76 -26.58
N ARG A 28 10.96 -16.12 -25.46
CA ARG A 28 11.51 -17.12 -24.52
C ARG A 28 11.73 -18.48 -25.14
N ALA A 29 10.81 -18.94 -25.99
CA ALA A 29 10.90 -20.22 -26.67
C ALA A 29 12.16 -20.34 -27.55
N ASN A 30 12.63 -19.25 -28.15
CA ASN A 30 13.87 -19.22 -28.95
C ASN A 30 15.14 -19.50 -28.12
N TYR A 31 15.06 -19.36 -26.79
CA TYR A 31 16.18 -19.61 -25.87
C TYR A 31 16.06 -20.97 -25.13
N ALA A 32 15.04 -21.79 -25.44
CA ALA A 32 14.76 -23.03 -24.74
C ALA A 32 15.95 -24.01 -24.71
N GLN A 33 16.77 -24.04 -25.77
CA GLN A 33 17.96 -24.89 -25.84
C GLN A 33 18.98 -24.62 -24.72
N TYR A 34 19.00 -23.39 -24.18
CA TYR A 34 19.91 -23.00 -23.12
C TYR A 34 19.42 -23.36 -21.72
N PHE A 35 18.19 -23.85 -21.59
CA PHE A 35 17.57 -24.18 -20.31
C PHE A 35 17.84 -25.61 -19.85
N ASN A 36 18.50 -26.43 -20.67
CA ASN A 36 18.81 -27.83 -20.36
C ASN A 36 19.93 -27.99 -19.33
N SER A 37 20.91 -27.08 -19.33
CA SER A 37 22.00 -27.11 -18.37
C SER A 37 22.70 -25.76 -18.31
N ARG A 38 23.22 -25.41 -17.15
CA ARG A 38 24.15 -24.30 -17.00
C ARG A 38 25.35 -24.47 -17.94
N ASN A 39 25.83 -25.68 -18.21
CA ASN A 39 27.03 -25.91 -19.02
C ASN A 39 26.87 -25.44 -20.47
N THR A 40 25.64 -25.33 -20.96
CA THR A 40 25.34 -24.81 -22.30
C THR A 40 25.15 -23.29 -22.33
N ALA A 41 25.22 -22.62 -21.18
CA ALA A 41 25.02 -21.18 -21.09
C ALA A 41 26.29 -20.40 -21.44
N PHE A 42 26.19 -19.54 -22.45
CA PHE A 42 27.16 -18.50 -22.77
C PHE A 42 26.60 -17.12 -22.42
N LYS A 43 27.47 -16.11 -22.34
CA LYS A 43 27.04 -14.74 -22.01
C LYS A 43 26.27 -14.12 -23.19
N ILE A 44 25.05 -13.68 -22.92
CA ILE A 44 24.18 -12.98 -23.87
C ILE A 44 24.18 -11.51 -23.47
N GLU A 45 24.76 -10.66 -24.32
CA GLU A 45 24.64 -9.22 -24.17
C GLU A 45 23.18 -8.78 -24.36
N PRO A 46 22.73 -7.67 -23.75
CA PRO A 46 21.35 -7.21 -23.85
C PRO A 46 20.87 -7.07 -25.30
N GLN A 47 19.81 -7.80 -25.65
CA GLN A 47 19.17 -7.80 -26.96
C GLN A 47 17.73 -7.30 -26.82
N LYS A 48 17.29 -6.39 -27.69
CA LYS A 48 15.92 -5.86 -27.71
C LYS A 48 15.08 -6.54 -28.79
N TYR A 49 13.93 -7.05 -28.41
CA TYR A 49 12.91 -7.62 -29.31
C TYR A 49 11.65 -6.75 -29.26
N TYR A 50 11.48 -5.88 -30.24
CA TYR A 50 10.34 -4.96 -30.31
C TYR A 50 9.03 -5.71 -30.57
N ILE A 51 8.03 -5.46 -29.72
CA ILE A 51 6.66 -5.97 -29.85
C ILE A 51 5.77 -4.91 -30.54
N SER A 52 6.02 -3.64 -30.26
CA SER A 52 5.41 -2.46 -30.89
C SER A 52 6.38 -1.28 -30.84
N ASP A 53 6.01 -0.12 -31.39
CA ASP A 53 6.87 1.06 -31.56
C ASP A 53 7.71 1.42 -30.32
N ASP A 54 7.09 1.45 -29.13
CA ASP A 54 7.77 1.85 -27.89
C ASP A 54 8.03 0.69 -26.91
N TYR A 55 7.54 -0.52 -27.20
CA TYR A 55 7.57 -1.65 -26.25
C TYR A 55 8.41 -2.81 -26.79
N TYR A 56 9.26 -3.37 -25.92
CA TYR A 56 10.18 -4.44 -26.29
C TYR A 56 10.44 -5.40 -25.13
N VAL A 57 10.90 -6.60 -25.46
CA VAL A 57 11.48 -7.55 -24.52
C VAL A 57 12.99 -7.38 -24.56
N GLU A 58 13.60 -7.03 -23.44
CA GLU A 58 15.05 -7.06 -23.28
C GLU A 58 15.48 -8.44 -22.78
N VAL A 59 16.26 -9.14 -23.59
CA VAL A 59 16.84 -10.44 -23.24
C VAL A 59 18.29 -10.25 -22.87
N SER A 60 18.67 -10.76 -21.71
CA SER A 60 20.06 -10.81 -21.26
C SER A 60 20.27 -12.02 -20.37
N ASN A 61 21.53 -12.35 -20.09
CA ASN A 61 21.79 -13.28 -19.00
C ASN A 61 22.97 -12.86 -18.12
N SER A 62 23.03 -13.49 -16.96
CA SER A 62 24.20 -13.43 -16.09
C SER A 62 24.56 -14.84 -15.62
N ILE A 63 25.85 -15.05 -15.46
CA ILE A 63 26.42 -16.28 -14.95
C ILE A 63 26.97 -15.98 -13.56
N LEU A 64 26.52 -16.70 -12.56
CA LEU A 64 26.96 -16.52 -11.18
C LEU A 64 27.09 -17.87 -10.49
N GLY A 65 28.33 -18.28 -10.22
CA GLY A 65 28.66 -19.60 -9.69
C GLY A 65 28.11 -20.72 -10.58
N ASP A 66 27.39 -21.66 -9.96
CA ASP A 66 26.80 -22.82 -10.62
C ASP A 66 25.51 -22.53 -11.41
N TYR A 67 25.16 -21.25 -11.56
CA TYR A 67 23.88 -20.83 -12.12
C TYR A 67 24.01 -19.86 -13.29
N ALA A 68 23.05 -19.94 -14.20
CA ALA A 68 22.80 -18.95 -15.23
C ALA A 68 21.39 -18.39 -15.02
N TYR A 69 21.27 -17.08 -15.08
CA TYR A 69 20.03 -16.35 -14.92
C TYR A 69 19.70 -15.68 -16.24
N TYR A 70 18.68 -16.18 -16.93
CA TYR A 70 18.16 -15.60 -18.15
C TYR A 70 17.03 -14.65 -17.81
N SER A 71 17.18 -13.38 -18.19
CA SER A 71 16.21 -12.32 -17.93
C SER A 71 15.49 -11.96 -19.23
N PHE A 72 14.17 -11.87 -19.15
CA PHE A 72 13.29 -11.42 -20.23
C PHE A 72 12.45 -10.29 -19.64
N PHE A 73 12.91 -9.05 -19.79
CA PHE A 73 12.24 -7.90 -19.19
C PHE A 73 11.38 -7.19 -20.22
N ASN A 74 10.08 -7.13 -19.97
CA ASN A 74 9.18 -6.25 -20.69
C ASN A 74 9.53 -4.81 -20.33
N ARG A 75 9.79 -3.99 -21.35
CA ARG A 75 10.24 -2.60 -21.22
C ARG A 75 9.50 -1.68 -22.18
N LYS A 76 9.55 -0.39 -21.83
CA LYS A 76 9.14 0.72 -22.68
C LYS A 76 10.31 1.68 -22.82
N ASP A 77 10.53 2.26 -23.99
CA ASP A 77 11.58 3.26 -24.18
C ASP A 77 11.37 4.47 -23.26
N GLY A 78 12.48 4.96 -22.69
CA GLY A 78 12.48 6.07 -21.71
C GLY A 78 11.97 5.71 -20.30
N VAL A 79 11.58 4.45 -20.05
CA VAL A 79 11.05 3.99 -18.77
C VAL A 79 12.03 3.06 -18.06
N SER A 80 12.34 3.36 -16.79
CA SER A 80 13.36 2.63 -16.03
C SER A 80 12.86 1.39 -15.27
N TYR A 81 11.55 1.30 -15.00
CA TYR A 81 10.96 0.17 -14.28
C TYR A 81 10.66 -1.02 -15.22
N ILE A 82 10.63 -2.22 -14.65
CA ILE A 82 10.18 -3.43 -15.36
C ILE A 82 8.67 -3.41 -15.52
N PHE A 83 8.16 -3.97 -16.61
CA PHE A 83 6.72 -4.15 -16.78
C PHE A 83 6.27 -5.54 -16.34
N PRO A 84 4.99 -5.70 -15.93
CA PRO A 84 4.43 -7.02 -15.66
C PRO A 84 4.61 -7.97 -16.83
N GLY A 85 4.69 -9.26 -16.51
CA GLY A 85 4.97 -10.32 -17.48
C GLY A 85 6.45 -10.53 -17.78
N SER A 86 7.34 -9.82 -17.09
CA SER A 86 8.78 -10.09 -17.15
C SER A 86 9.16 -11.40 -16.46
N TYR A 87 10.22 -12.07 -16.95
CA TYR A 87 10.71 -13.36 -16.44
C TYR A 87 12.18 -13.30 -16.04
N VAL A 88 12.53 -14.08 -15.00
CA VAL A 88 13.90 -14.52 -14.73
C VAL A 88 13.90 -16.03 -14.54
N ILE A 89 14.66 -16.73 -15.39
CA ILE A 89 14.80 -18.19 -15.39
C ILE A 89 16.17 -18.54 -14.82
N LYS A 90 16.19 -19.26 -13.69
CA LYS A 90 17.40 -19.78 -13.05
C LYS A 90 17.66 -21.20 -13.55
N VAL A 91 18.78 -21.39 -14.22
CA VAL A 91 19.24 -22.66 -14.77
C VAL A 91 20.46 -23.14 -13.99
N GLY A 92 20.37 -24.35 -13.43
CA GLY A 92 21.46 -25.05 -12.75
C GLY A 92 22.08 -26.14 -13.62
N LYS A 93 22.85 -27.03 -12.99
CA LYS A 93 23.58 -28.11 -13.70
C LYS A 93 22.67 -29.03 -14.52
N TYR A 94 21.48 -29.33 -14.01
CA TYR A 94 20.54 -30.31 -14.57
C TYR A 94 19.27 -29.69 -15.19
N GLY A 95 19.28 -28.38 -15.44
CA GLY A 95 18.18 -27.69 -16.09
C GLY A 95 17.60 -26.55 -15.27
N ILE A 96 16.35 -26.17 -15.54
CA ILE A 96 15.67 -25.08 -14.85
C ILE A 96 15.37 -25.49 -13.40
N GLU A 97 15.87 -24.71 -12.45
CA GLU A 97 15.54 -24.88 -11.03
C GLU A 97 14.39 -23.97 -10.59
N GLN A 98 14.28 -22.79 -11.21
CA GLN A 98 13.33 -21.78 -10.80
C GLN A 98 12.96 -20.84 -11.93
N VAL A 99 11.69 -20.41 -11.96
CA VAL A 99 11.21 -19.29 -12.79
C VAL A 99 10.63 -18.22 -11.86
N LYS A 100 11.02 -16.96 -12.04
CA LYS A 100 10.36 -15.81 -11.43
C LYS A 100 9.59 -15.05 -12.49
N ILE A 101 8.35 -14.70 -12.18
CA ILE A 101 7.45 -13.95 -13.06
C ILE A 101 7.00 -12.70 -12.31
N PHE A 102 7.24 -11.51 -12.86
CA PHE A 102 6.91 -10.24 -12.21
C PHE A 102 5.53 -9.73 -12.63
N PHE A 103 4.75 -9.23 -11.69
CA PHE A 103 3.33 -8.88 -11.91
C PHE A 103 3.01 -7.40 -11.75
N LEU A 104 3.92 -6.63 -11.17
CA LEU A 104 3.79 -5.19 -11.02
C LEU A 104 5.05 -4.52 -11.54
N ASN A 105 5.01 -3.19 -11.64
CA ASN A 105 6.12 -2.37 -12.09
C ASN A 105 7.25 -2.24 -11.04
N ARG A 106 7.59 -3.36 -10.37
CA ARG A 106 8.51 -3.46 -9.23
C ARG A 106 9.03 -4.90 -9.05
N ALA A 107 10.26 -5.02 -8.55
CA ALA A 107 10.99 -6.29 -8.49
C ALA A 107 10.66 -7.19 -7.27
N ASP A 108 9.96 -6.67 -6.26
CA ASP A 108 9.59 -7.39 -5.04
C ASP A 108 8.16 -7.96 -5.08
N THR A 109 7.51 -7.92 -6.26
CA THR A 109 6.21 -8.54 -6.51
C THR A 109 6.35 -9.55 -7.65
N PHE A 110 6.35 -10.83 -7.31
CA PHE A 110 6.60 -11.90 -8.26
C PHE A 110 5.99 -13.22 -7.81
N ILE A 111 5.75 -14.11 -8.78
CA ILE A 111 5.55 -15.54 -8.54
C ILE A 111 6.90 -16.21 -8.69
N ARG A 112 7.27 -17.05 -7.73
CA ARG A 112 8.43 -17.93 -7.79
C ARG A 112 7.96 -19.36 -7.98
N ILE A 113 8.29 -19.90 -9.13
CA ILE A 113 7.97 -21.28 -9.51
C ILE A 113 9.22 -22.11 -9.33
N LYS A 114 9.11 -23.22 -8.61
CA LYS A 114 10.19 -24.16 -8.33
C LYS A 114 9.95 -25.44 -9.12
N ALA A 115 11.01 -26.01 -9.65
CA ALA A 115 10.96 -27.31 -10.29
C ALA A 115 10.61 -28.40 -9.28
N GLY A 116 9.88 -29.41 -9.72
CA GLY A 116 9.72 -30.68 -9.03
C GLY A 116 9.80 -31.82 -10.05
N ASP A 117 9.86 -33.06 -9.57
CA ASP A 117 10.14 -34.23 -10.42
C ASP A 117 9.07 -34.46 -11.49
N VAL A 118 7.80 -34.26 -11.13
CA VAL A 118 6.63 -34.47 -12.00
C VAL A 118 5.83 -33.19 -12.20
N TYR A 119 5.74 -32.35 -11.17
CA TYR A 119 4.93 -31.14 -11.13
C TYR A 119 5.73 -29.99 -10.51
N SER A 120 5.38 -28.76 -10.86
CA SER A 120 5.99 -27.56 -10.29
C SER A 120 5.21 -27.05 -9.07
N SER A 121 5.81 -26.15 -8.29
CA SER A 121 5.12 -25.43 -7.22
C SER A 121 5.37 -23.95 -7.28
N ALA A 122 4.38 -23.12 -6.91
CA ALA A 122 4.43 -21.68 -6.96
C ALA A 122 4.27 -21.01 -5.60
N ASP A 123 5.15 -20.06 -5.35
CA ASP A 123 5.18 -19.14 -4.21
C ASP A 123 4.85 -17.72 -4.69
N PHE A 124 3.95 -17.01 -4.01
CA PHE A 124 3.49 -15.69 -4.42
C PHE A 124 3.97 -14.63 -3.46
N TYR A 125 4.69 -13.65 -4.00
CA TYR A 125 5.18 -12.49 -3.27
C TYR A 125 4.50 -11.25 -3.81
N LEU A 126 3.94 -10.45 -2.92
CA LEU A 126 3.30 -9.17 -3.23
C LEU A 126 3.89 -8.11 -2.30
N ILE A 127 4.60 -7.12 -2.86
CA ILE A 127 5.26 -6.04 -2.09
C ILE A 127 6.06 -6.63 -0.93
N ASN A 128 7.00 -7.50 -1.27
CA ASN A 128 7.88 -8.21 -0.32
C ASN A 128 7.15 -9.05 0.76
N THR A 129 5.84 -9.27 0.61
CA THR A 129 5.02 -10.07 1.53
C THR A 129 4.68 -11.41 0.88
N PHE A 130 4.90 -12.49 1.60
CA PHE A 130 4.63 -13.84 1.12
C PHE A 130 3.15 -14.19 1.36
N ILE A 131 2.35 -14.28 0.29
CA ILE A 131 0.88 -14.38 0.39
C ILE A 131 0.32 -15.76 0.06
N TYR A 132 0.96 -16.52 -0.84
CA TYR A 132 0.58 -17.92 -1.10
C TYR A 132 1.83 -18.79 -1.16
N LYS A 133 1.77 -19.97 -0.52
CA LYS A 133 2.89 -20.88 -0.36
C LYS A 133 2.62 -22.21 -1.06
N ASP A 134 3.61 -22.69 -1.81
CA ASP A 134 3.69 -24.04 -2.39
C ASP A 134 2.40 -24.48 -3.13
N ILE A 135 1.80 -23.56 -3.90
CA ILE A 135 0.65 -23.86 -4.77
C ILE A 135 1.08 -24.87 -5.83
N LYS A 136 0.44 -26.04 -5.88
CA LYS A 136 0.80 -27.11 -6.82
C LYS A 136 0.34 -26.78 -8.23
N LEU A 137 1.25 -26.93 -9.19
CA LEU A 137 1.02 -26.68 -10.62
C LEU A 137 1.16 -27.98 -11.40
N PRO A 138 0.16 -28.43 -12.18
CA PRO A 138 0.21 -29.65 -12.98
C PRO A 138 1.03 -29.47 -14.28
N PHE A 139 2.02 -28.58 -14.26
CA PHE A 139 2.83 -28.20 -15.41
C PHE A 139 4.30 -28.44 -15.08
N LYS A 140 5.08 -28.91 -16.06
CA LYS A 140 6.53 -28.96 -15.90
C LYS A 140 7.09 -27.55 -15.97
N ILE A 141 8.20 -27.32 -15.30
CA ILE A 141 8.79 -25.98 -15.23
C ILE A 141 9.24 -25.46 -16.62
N ILE A 142 9.62 -26.38 -17.52
CA ILE A 142 9.99 -26.02 -18.90
C ILE A 142 8.79 -25.45 -19.66
N ASP A 143 7.61 -26.06 -19.51
CA ASP A 143 6.38 -25.59 -20.17
C ASP A 143 5.98 -24.20 -19.66
N ILE A 144 6.20 -23.94 -18.38
CA ILE A 144 5.95 -22.61 -17.80
C ILE A 144 6.99 -21.58 -18.26
N ALA A 145 8.24 -22.00 -18.43
CA ALA A 145 9.34 -21.13 -18.83
C ALA A 145 9.22 -20.68 -20.30
N THR A 146 8.74 -21.56 -21.19
CA THR A 146 8.70 -21.31 -22.63
C THR A 146 7.29 -21.08 -23.17
N GLY A 147 6.26 -21.51 -22.45
CA GLY A 147 4.86 -21.39 -22.82
C GLY A 147 4.19 -20.11 -22.34
N SER A 148 2.90 -20.01 -22.65
CA SER A 148 2.05 -18.93 -22.18
C SER A 148 1.67 -19.13 -20.72
N PHE A 149 1.83 -18.08 -19.90
CA PHE A 149 1.38 -18.10 -18.51
C PHE A 149 -0.14 -18.19 -18.37
N LEU A 150 -0.88 -17.93 -19.44
CA LEU A 150 -2.33 -17.88 -19.42
C LEU A 150 -2.96 -19.19 -18.94
N GLU A 151 -2.39 -20.33 -19.34
CA GLU A 151 -2.87 -21.65 -18.91
C GLU A 151 -2.61 -21.90 -17.42
N VAL A 152 -1.42 -21.52 -16.95
CA VAL A 152 -1.06 -21.58 -15.53
C VAL A 152 -2.00 -20.72 -14.71
N ALA A 153 -2.22 -19.47 -15.15
CA ALA A 153 -3.11 -18.51 -14.49
C ALA A 153 -4.55 -19.02 -14.42
N ARG A 154 -5.09 -19.58 -15.52
CA ARG A 154 -6.42 -20.20 -15.56
C ARG A 154 -6.56 -21.34 -14.56
N TYR A 155 -5.53 -22.16 -14.40
CA TYR A 155 -5.56 -23.28 -13.44
C TYR A 155 -5.59 -22.79 -11.98
N ILE A 156 -4.76 -21.80 -11.65
CA ILE A 156 -4.64 -21.32 -10.26
C ILE A 156 -5.63 -20.23 -9.87
N SER A 157 -6.47 -19.74 -10.79
CA SER A 157 -7.40 -18.64 -10.53
C SER A 157 -8.44 -18.94 -9.45
N ASN A 158 -8.70 -20.22 -9.18
CA ASN A 158 -9.61 -20.64 -8.11
C ASN A 158 -8.95 -20.62 -6.72
N PHE A 159 -7.62 -20.53 -6.65
CA PHE A 159 -6.85 -20.56 -5.41
C PHE A 159 -6.17 -19.22 -5.11
N VAL A 160 -5.94 -18.42 -6.13
CA VAL A 160 -5.20 -17.16 -6.06
C VAL A 160 -6.13 -16.01 -6.46
N ASP A 161 -6.27 -15.03 -5.58
CA ASP A 161 -6.92 -13.76 -5.88
C ASP A 161 -6.04 -12.92 -6.81
N PHE A 162 -6.23 -13.07 -8.13
CA PHE A 162 -5.48 -12.34 -9.14
C PHE A 162 -5.79 -10.84 -9.19
N GLU A 163 -6.87 -10.36 -8.58
CA GLU A 163 -7.14 -8.92 -8.51
C GLU A 163 -6.05 -8.21 -7.67
N LEU A 164 -5.37 -8.94 -6.78
CA LEU A 164 -4.20 -8.45 -6.05
C LEU A 164 -2.98 -8.15 -6.94
N PHE A 165 -2.97 -8.59 -8.19
CA PHE A 165 -1.87 -8.39 -9.13
C PHE A 165 -2.25 -7.48 -10.29
N ARG A 166 -3.40 -6.81 -10.19
CA ARG A 166 -4.00 -6.03 -11.28
C ARG A 166 -4.40 -4.66 -10.77
N PRO A 167 -3.44 -3.78 -10.47
CA PRO A 167 -3.76 -2.41 -10.13
C PRO A 167 -4.49 -1.78 -11.31
N ARG A 168 -5.62 -1.14 -11.02
CA ARG A 168 -6.39 -0.40 -12.01
C ARG A 168 -6.68 0.97 -11.44
N TYR A 169 -6.50 1.97 -12.29
CA TYR A 169 -7.02 3.29 -12.01
C TYR A 169 -8.55 3.26 -11.91
N LEU A 170 -9.08 4.05 -10.98
CA LEU A 170 -10.50 4.26 -10.72
C LEU A 170 -10.69 5.75 -10.42
N GLU A 171 -11.79 6.36 -10.86
CA GLU A 171 -12.07 7.78 -10.60
C GLU A 171 -12.07 8.13 -9.10
N ALA A 172 -12.35 7.15 -8.23
CA ALA A 172 -12.28 7.35 -6.78
C ALA A 172 -10.87 7.76 -6.28
N TYR A 173 -9.81 7.46 -7.04
CA TYR A 173 -8.46 7.90 -6.73
C TYR A 173 -8.21 9.38 -7.03
N ASP A 174 -8.99 10.01 -7.93
CA ASP A 174 -8.87 11.45 -8.16
C ASP A 174 -9.18 12.23 -6.88
N ASN A 175 -10.13 11.76 -6.07
CA ASN A 175 -10.42 12.37 -4.77
C ASN A 175 -9.19 12.36 -3.86
N ILE A 176 -8.42 11.27 -3.91
CA ILE A 176 -7.21 11.06 -3.10
C ILE A 176 -6.05 11.91 -3.63
N SER A 177 -5.79 11.89 -4.94
CA SER A 177 -4.71 12.70 -5.51
C SER A 177 -4.99 14.19 -5.37
N ASN A 178 -6.24 14.63 -5.56
CA ASN A 178 -6.60 16.05 -5.45
C ASN A 178 -6.40 16.62 -4.04
N ILE A 179 -6.77 15.87 -2.98
CA ILE A 179 -6.51 16.33 -1.61
C ILE A 179 -5.01 16.34 -1.31
N VAL A 180 -4.27 15.34 -1.79
CA VAL A 180 -2.80 15.27 -1.65
C VAL A 180 -2.14 16.46 -2.34
N ASP A 181 -2.53 16.79 -3.57
CA ASP A 181 -1.97 17.91 -4.32
C ASP A 181 -2.34 19.25 -3.69
N SER A 182 -3.54 19.35 -3.10
CA SER A 182 -3.94 20.53 -2.32
C SER A 182 -3.11 20.69 -1.04
N LEU A 183 -2.82 19.59 -0.32
CA LEU A 183 -1.93 19.59 0.85
C LEU A 183 -0.50 19.98 0.46
N ARG A 184 0.07 19.37 -0.58
CA ARG A 184 1.40 19.70 -1.11
C ARG A 184 1.51 21.18 -1.47
N SER A 185 0.50 21.68 -2.19
CA SER A 185 0.44 23.08 -2.58
C SER A 185 0.40 23.98 -1.36
N PHE A 186 -0.43 23.65 -0.37
CA PHE A 186 -0.52 24.41 0.87
C PHE A 186 0.81 24.43 1.64
N LEU A 187 1.42 23.26 1.89
CA LEU A 187 2.66 23.13 2.66
C LEU A 187 3.85 23.82 1.99
N LYS A 188 3.85 23.95 0.65
CA LYS A 188 4.87 24.71 -0.08
C LYS A 188 4.83 26.22 0.23
N PHE A 189 3.65 26.77 0.51
CA PHE A 189 3.47 28.21 0.77
C PHE A 189 3.35 28.56 2.26
N PHE A 190 3.02 27.58 3.10
CA PHE A 190 2.80 27.77 4.53
C PHE A 190 3.66 26.79 5.33
N SER A 191 4.67 27.34 6.00
CA SER A 191 5.39 26.59 7.04
C SER A 191 4.54 26.58 8.30
N LEU A 192 4.11 25.38 8.67
CA LEU A 192 3.41 25.12 9.92
C LEU A 192 4.46 24.94 11.02
N SER A 193 4.25 25.49 12.22
CA SER A 193 5.13 25.20 13.34
C SER A 193 4.69 23.90 14.01
N GLU A 194 5.65 23.08 14.44
CA GLU A 194 5.32 21.96 15.32
C GLU A 194 5.13 22.48 16.75
N VAL A 195 3.90 22.40 17.26
CA VAL A 195 3.53 22.90 18.59
C VAL A 195 3.01 21.74 19.41
N ASN A 196 3.65 21.46 20.55
CA ASN A 196 3.23 20.39 21.43
C ASN A 196 1.77 20.63 21.88
N ASP A 197 0.95 19.59 21.78
CA ASP A 197 -0.50 19.64 22.06
C ASP A 197 -1.30 20.62 21.17
N GLY A 198 -0.72 21.15 20.08
CA GLY A 198 -1.37 22.15 19.23
C GLY A 198 -2.41 21.57 18.26
N ALA A 199 -3.56 22.22 18.14
CA ALA A 199 -4.62 21.95 17.16
C ALA A 199 -5.40 23.22 16.77
N MET A 200 -6.34 23.06 15.84
CA MET A 200 -7.36 24.06 15.51
C MET A 200 -8.71 23.60 16.08
N ASN A 201 -9.45 24.50 16.74
CA ASN A 201 -10.79 24.20 17.27
C ASN A 201 -11.89 24.30 16.19
N GLU A 202 -13.14 24.10 16.58
CA GLU A 202 -14.29 24.14 15.67
C GLU A 202 -14.59 25.52 15.07
N LEU A 203 -14.04 26.59 15.66
CA LEU A 203 -14.18 27.98 15.22
C LEU A 203 -13.04 28.42 14.29
N GLY A 204 -12.02 27.57 14.09
CA GLY A 204 -10.84 27.90 13.30
C GLY A 204 -9.71 28.55 14.10
N GLU A 205 -9.80 28.57 15.43
CA GLU A 205 -8.80 29.17 16.32
C GLU A 205 -7.74 28.14 16.72
N MET A 206 -6.49 28.58 16.80
CA MET A 206 -5.36 27.72 17.20
C MET A 206 -5.32 27.58 18.73
N VAL A 207 -5.52 26.37 19.23
CA VAL A 207 -5.65 26.07 20.67
C VAL A 207 -4.80 24.86 21.08
N TYR A 208 -4.58 24.69 22.39
CA TYR A 208 -4.05 23.44 22.94
C TYR A 208 -5.17 22.40 23.10
N ILE A 209 -4.97 21.17 22.61
CA ILE A 209 -5.97 20.09 22.66
C ILE A 209 -6.42 19.81 24.10
N ARG A 210 -5.47 19.80 25.05
CA ARG A 210 -5.73 19.43 26.43
C ARG A 210 -6.59 20.46 27.16
N THR A 211 -6.25 21.74 27.03
CA THR A 211 -6.89 22.81 27.81
C THR A 211 -8.00 23.52 27.05
N GLY A 212 -7.94 23.55 25.72
CA GLY A 212 -8.81 24.39 24.88
C GLY A 212 -8.39 25.85 24.84
N GLU A 213 -7.35 26.24 25.58
CA GLU A 213 -6.83 27.61 25.63
C GLU A 213 -6.16 27.99 24.30
N PRO A 214 -6.24 29.27 23.88
CA PRO A 214 -5.51 29.78 22.72
C PRO A 214 -4.00 29.51 22.83
N GLN A 215 -3.40 29.12 21.70
CA GLN A 215 -1.95 28.94 21.63
C GLN A 215 -1.21 30.28 21.74
N ARG A 216 -0.07 30.25 22.42
CA ARG A 216 0.93 31.31 22.33
C ARG A 216 1.81 31.05 21.11
N GLN A 217 2.37 32.11 20.53
CA GLN A 217 3.28 31.98 19.38
C GLN A 217 4.49 31.07 19.72
N PRO A 218 4.93 30.21 18.79
CA PRO A 218 4.40 30.02 17.44
C PRO A 218 3.06 29.26 17.44
N LEU A 219 2.20 29.55 16.45
CA LEU A 219 0.96 28.78 16.23
C LEU A 219 1.25 27.57 15.36
N GLY A 220 0.61 26.44 15.68
CA GLY A 220 0.82 25.24 14.90
C GLY A 220 0.13 24.00 15.43
N PHE A 221 0.65 22.86 14.99
CA PHE A 221 0.05 21.55 15.22
C PHE A 221 1.06 20.59 15.83
N ASN A 222 0.59 19.66 16.65
CA ASN A 222 1.27 18.38 16.79
C ASN A 222 0.70 17.38 15.78
N CYS A 223 1.17 16.14 15.79
CA CYS A 223 0.69 15.08 14.89
C CYS A 223 -0.83 14.82 14.98
N SER A 224 -1.41 14.96 16.17
CA SER A 224 -2.85 14.75 16.39
C SER A 224 -3.69 15.92 15.88
N GLY A 225 -3.24 17.15 16.11
CA GLY A 225 -3.85 18.36 15.60
C GLY A 225 -3.76 18.45 14.08
N PHE A 226 -2.63 18.05 13.49
CA PHE A 226 -2.48 17.98 12.04
C PHE A 226 -3.43 16.96 11.42
N GLY A 227 -3.51 15.75 11.99
CA GLY A 227 -4.49 14.74 11.57
C GLY A 227 -5.92 15.25 11.64
N LYS A 228 -6.27 15.98 12.71
CA LYS A 228 -7.57 16.66 12.83
C LYS A 228 -7.76 17.71 11.73
N TRP A 229 -6.78 18.57 11.46
CA TRP A 229 -6.90 19.63 10.45
C TRP A 229 -7.10 19.08 9.03
N VAL A 230 -6.44 17.97 8.70
CA VAL A 230 -6.72 17.24 7.45
C VAL A 230 -8.16 16.72 7.44
N ALA A 231 -8.63 16.13 8.54
CA ALA A 231 -10.01 15.67 8.68
C ALA A 231 -11.03 16.82 8.62
N ASP A 232 -10.71 17.99 9.17
CA ASP A 232 -11.53 19.19 9.14
C ASP A 232 -11.77 19.65 7.71
N SER A 233 -10.78 19.51 6.82
CA SER A 233 -10.93 19.84 5.39
C SER A 233 -12.01 18.98 4.72
N ILE A 234 -12.04 17.69 5.05
CA ILE A 234 -13.07 16.76 4.58
C ILE A 234 -14.41 17.08 5.23
N TYR A 235 -14.44 17.23 6.55
CA TYR A 235 -15.67 17.47 7.31
C TYR A 235 -16.33 18.80 6.91
N LYS A 236 -15.53 19.84 6.65
CA LYS A 236 -16.00 21.13 6.15
C LYS A 236 -16.58 21.02 4.74
N ALA A 237 -15.95 20.26 3.85
CA ALA A 237 -16.49 20.03 2.51
C ALA A 237 -17.88 19.34 2.56
N MET A 238 -18.10 18.48 3.56
CA MET A 238 -19.38 17.76 3.74
C MET A 238 -20.43 18.54 4.53
N THR A 239 -20.04 19.42 5.45
CA THR A 239 -20.96 20.00 6.46
C THR A 239 -20.89 21.52 6.60
N GLY A 240 -19.89 22.17 6.01
CA GLY A 240 -19.57 23.57 6.24
C GLY A 240 -18.94 23.89 7.61
N LYS A 241 -18.77 22.89 8.49
CA LYS A 241 -18.29 23.04 9.88
C LYS A 241 -16.94 22.35 10.08
N LEU A 242 -16.28 22.66 11.19
CA LEU A 242 -15.06 21.97 11.64
C LEU A 242 -15.39 21.02 12.80
N LEU A 243 -14.55 20.02 13.01
CA LEU A 243 -14.70 19.04 14.09
C LEU A 243 -14.44 19.71 15.45
N LYS A 244 -15.28 19.38 16.43
CA LYS A 244 -15.13 19.84 17.82
C LYS A 244 -14.09 19.00 18.54
N ILE A 245 -13.09 19.64 19.13
CA ILE A 245 -12.03 18.93 19.88
C ILE A 245 -12.60 18.09 21.02
N ARG A 246 -13.62 18.61 21.72
CA ARG A 246 -14.26 17.90 22.85
C ARG A 246 -14.82 16.53 22.46
N ASP A 247 -15.38 16.41 21.26
CA ASP A 247 -15.97 15.17 20.75
C ASP A 247 -14.87 14.16 20.40
N LEU A 248 -13.68 14.64 20.03
CA LEU A 248 -12.53 13.80 19.65
C LEU A 248 -11.73 13.31 20.87
N LYS A 249 -11.84 13.99 22.02
CA LYS A 249 -11.15 13.63 23.28
C LYS A 249 -11.81 12.47 24.05
N VAL A 250 -12.95 11.95 23.57
CA VAL A 250 -13.69 10.90 24.28
C VAL A 250 -12.86 9.62 24.30
N LYS A 251 -12.53 9.17 25.51
CA LYS A 251 -11.72 7.96 25.74
C LYS A 251 -12.55 6.69 25.61
N HIS A 252 -11.96 5.66 25.03
CA HIS A 252 -12.61 4.38 24.76
C HIS A 252 -12.38 3.37 25.90
N ILE A 253 -12.61 3.81 27.14
CA ILE A 253 -12.37 2.98 28.34
C ILE A 253 -13.29 1.75 28.32
N GLY A 254 -12.71 0.57 28.55
CA GLY A 254 -13.45 -0.69 28.63
C GLY A 254 -13.66 -1.41 27.29
N ILE A 255 -13.40 -0.76 26.17
CA ILE A 255 -13.49 -1.38 24.84
C ILE A 255 -12.14 -1.60 24.15
N ARG A 256 -11.05 -1.02 24.68
CA ARG A 256 -9.67 -1.23 24.22
C ARG A 256 -8.71 -1.44 25.41
N GLY A 257 -7.49 -1.89 25.11
CA GLY A 257 -6.48 -2.15 26.12
C GLY A 257 -6.78 -3.39 26.96
N ASN A 258 -6.16 -3.50 28.13
CA ASN A 258 -6.32 -4.64 29.04
C ASN A 258 -6.15 -4.22 30.51
N SER A 259 -6.23 -5.18 31.43
CA SER A 259 -6.08 -4.95 32.87
C SER A 259 -4.77 -4.24 33.24
N PHE A 260 -3.67 -4.50 32.52
CA PHE A 260 -2.37 -3.88 32.79
C PHE A 260 -2.28 -2.41 32.36
N THR A 261 -3.06 -1.99 31.36
CA THR A 261 -3.07 -0.59 30.89
C THR A 261 -4.05 0.27 31.69
N LYS A 262 -5.05 -0.34 32.35
CA LYS A 262 -6.10 0.36 33.11
C LYS A 262 -5.54 1.35 34.15
N TYR A 263 -4.45 0.99 34.84
CA TYR A 263 -3.81 1.84 35.84
C TYR A 263 -3.24 3.15 35.24
N TYR A 264 -2.88 3.14 33.96
CA TYR A 264 -2.21 4.27 33.31
C TYR A 264 -3.16 5.17 32.51
N GLU A 265 -4.41 4.77 32.28
CA GLU A 265 -5.42 5.49 31.47
C GLU A 265 -5.56 6.97 31.86
N PHE A 266 -5.50 7.25 33.17
CA PHE A 266 -5.67 8.61 33.70
C PHE A 266 -4.35 9.38 33.79
N SER A 267 -3.24 8.70 34.08
CA SER A 267 -1.94 9.36 34.27
C SER A 267 -1.16 9.63 32.98
N ARG A 268 -1.33 8.78 31.95
CA ARG A 268 -0.49 8.78 30.74
C ARG A 268 -1.28 8.71 29.43
N ASP A 269 -2.56 8.36 29.50
CA ASP A 269 -3.45 8.24 28.33
C ASP A 269 -2.83 7.47 27.14
N PRO A 270 -2.41 6.21 27.35
CA PRO A 270 -1.55 5.49 26.40
C PRO A 270 -2.17 5.22 25.03
N PHE A 271 -3.47 5.44 24.89
CA PHE A 271 -4.21 5.20 23.66
C PHE A 271 -4.86 6.46 23.11
N PHE A 272 -4.44 7.65 23.57
CA PHE A 272 -4.94 8.93 23.07
C PHE A 272 -4.98 8.94 21.53
N GLY A 273 -3.88 8.55 20.88
CA GLY A 273 -3.82 8.55 19.41
C GLY A 273 -4.77 7.55 18.74
N LEU A 274 -5.07 6.42 19.39
CA LEU A 274 -6.04 5.44 18.88
C LEU A 274 -7.46 5.98 18.97
N ASP A 275 -7.84 6.51 20.13
CA ASP A 275 -9.18 7.03 20.37
C ASP A 275 -9.45 8.25 19.50
N TRP A 276 -8.46 9.14 19.41
CA TRP A 276 -8.51 10.34 18.57
C TRP A 276 -8.79 9.99 17.10
N THR A 277 -8.03 9.05 16.53
CA THR A 277 -8.20 8.65 15.12
C THR A 277 -9.53 7.92 14.86
N ARG A 278 -9.99 7.08 15.79
CA ARG A 278 -11.31 6.45 15.72
C ARG A 278 -12.44 7.47 15.80
N ASN A 279 -12.37 8.42 16.72
CA ASN A 279 -13.38 9.47 16.88
C ASN A 279 -13.47 10.36 15.64
N ILE A 280 -12.32 10.71 15.05
CA ILE A 280 -12.27 11.44 13.76
C ILE A 280 -13.00 10.64 12.68
N ALA A 281 -12.60 9.39 12.46
CA ALA A 281 -13.17 8.57 11.41
C ALA A 281 -14.67 8.33 11.62
N TYR A 282 -15.10 8.11 12.87
CA TYR A 282 -16.50 7.97 13.22
C TYR A 282 -17.30 9.22 12.87
N LYS A 283 -16.80 10.41 13.20
CA LYS A 283 -17.46 11.69 12.87
C LYS A 283 -17.50 11.97 11.37
N LEU A 284 -16.49 11.54 10.62
CA LEU A 284 -16.49 11.62 9.15
C LEU A 284 -17.54 10.69 8.53
N LYS A 285 -17.74 9.47 9.07
CA LYS A 285 -18.75 8.51 8.59
C LYS A 285 -20.17 8.88 9.04
N ASN A 286 -20.34 9.30 10.29
CA ASN A 286 -21.64 9.53 10.93
C ASN A 286 -21.85 11.02 11.23
N ILE A 287 -22.06 11.80 10.18
CA ILE A 287 -22.30 13.24 10.27
C ILE A 287 -23.52 13.53 11.16
N ASN A 288 -23.40 14.52 12.04
CA ASN A 288 -24.44 14.95 12.99
C ASN A 288 -24.88 13.88 14.02
N ALA A 289 -24.22 12.73 14.07
CA ALA A 289 -24.46 11.74 15.12
C ALA A 289 -23.60 12.00 16.37
N ASP A 290 -24.16 11.68 17.52
CA ASP A 290 -23.39 11.53 18.74
C ASP A 290 -22.48 10.31 18.65
N LEU A 291 -21.38 10.33 19.41
CA LEU A 291 -20.39 9.26 19.37
C LEU A 291 -20.96 7.98 20.01
N ASP A 292 -21.14 6.94 19.21
CA ASP A 292 -21.52 5.60 19.67
C ASP A 292 -20.27 4.70 19.83
N LEU A 293 -19.82 4.51 21.07
CA LEU A 293 -18.65 3.70 21.40
C LEU A 293 -18.78 2.22 21.00
N SER A 294 -19.99 1.70 20.76
CA SER A 294 -20.15 0.33 20.28
C SER A 294 -19.73 0.16 18.81
N LYS A 295 -19.66 1.26 18.05
CA LYS A 295 -19.42 1.27 16.61
C LYS A 295 -18.08 1.88 16.19
N VAL A 296 -17.33 2.48 17.11
CA VAL A 296 -16.05 3.15 16.79
C VAL A 296 -15.00 2.21 16.18
N LYS A 297 -15.09 0.89 16.43
CA LYS A 297 -14.21 -0.13 15.85
C LYS A 297 -14.59 -0.56 14.44
N GLU A 298 -15.77 -0.23 13.94
CA GLU A 298 -16.20 -0.63 12.58
C GLU A 298 -15.29 -0.07 11.47
N LEU A 299 -14.58 1.02 11.77
CA LEU A 299 -13.68 1.70 10.85
C LEU A 299 -12.22 1.24 10.99
N ASP A 300 -11.92 0.40 11.99
CA ASP A 300 -10.58 -0.16 12.17
C ASP A 300 -10.24 -1.04 10.96
N VAL A 301 -9.03 -0.92 10.45
CA VAL A 301 -8.49 -1.88 9.50
C VAL A 301 -7.90 -3.04 10.30
N ASN A 302 -8.69 -4.07 10.52
CA ASN A 302 -8.33 -5.24 11.34
C ASN A 302 -8.43 -6.58 10.60
N ASN A 303 -8.80 -6.55 9.31
CA ASN A 303 -8.91 -7.73 8.47
C ASN A 303 -8.18 -7.50 7.13
N ILE A 304 -6.88 -7.74 7.11
CA ILE A 304 -6.07 -7.79 5.89
C ILE A 304 -5.66 -9.24 5.69
N GLY A 305 -6.00 -9.80 4.54
CA GLY A 305 -5.58 -11.16 4.19
C GLY A 305 -4.08 -11.35 4.41
N PHE A 306 -3.68 -12.55 4.81
CA PHE A 306 -2.27 -12.97 4.98
C PHE A 306 -1.52 -12.36 6.18
N LEU A 307 -2.06 -11.33 6.84
CA LEU A 307 -1.40 -10.67 7.96
C LEU A 307 -2.14 -10.86 9.28
N LYS A 308 -1.37 -11.02 10.36
CA LYS A 308 -1.92 -11.06 11.72
C LYS A 308 -2.10 -9.65 12.27
N TYR A 309 -3.33 -9.30 12.58
CA TYR A 309 -3.66 -8.09 13.34
C TYR A 309 -3.54 -8.34 14.86
N ILE A 310 -3.05 -7.36 15.61
CA ILE A 310 -3.03 -7.39 17.08
C ILE A 310 -4.01 -6.35 17.61
N GLU A 311 -4.99 -6.80 18.41
CA GLU A 311 -6.03 -5.94 18.97
C GLU A 311 -5.47 -4.70 19.67
N SER A 312 -6.01 -3.53 19.32
CA SER A 312 -5.58 -2.22 19.82
C SER A 312 -4.11 -1.85 19.54
N ARG A 313 -3.34 -2.64 18.78
CA ARG A 313 -1.98 -2.29 18.32
C ARG A 313 -1.91 -2.13 16.80
N GLY A 314 -2.68 -2.91 16.06
CA GLY A 314 -2.62 -2.90 14.60
C GLY A 314 -1.65 -3.93 14.02
N TYR A 315 -1.07 -3.59 12.88
CA TYR A 315 -0.11 -4.43 12.16
C TYR A 315 1.32 -3.98 12.42
N SER A 316 2.29 -4.87 12.20
CA SER A 316 3.69 -4.46 12.15
C SER A 316 3.89 -3.37 11.10
N ILE A 317 4.63 -2.31 11.44
CA ILE A 317 4.95 -1.23 10.50
C ILE A 317 5.73 -1.75 9.29
N ASP A 318 6.39 -2.90 9.40
CA ASP A 318 7.12 -3.49 8.29
C ASP A 318 6.26 -3.85 7.10
N ASN A 319 4.98 -4.17 7.37
CA ASN A 319 4.01 -4.57 6.36
C ASN A 319 3.18 -3.40 5.82
N LEU A 320 3.46 -2.15 6.25
CA LEU A 320 2.61 -1.00 5.96
C LEU A 320 2.37 -0.78 4.45
N GLU A 321 3.41 -0.93 3.63
CA GLU A 321 3.30 -0.72 2.18
C GLU A 321 2.36 -1.77 1.53
N PHE A 322 2.50 -3.04 1.91
CA PHE A 322 1.60 -4.10 1.45
C PHE A 322 0.15 -3.85 1.90
N ILE A 323 -0.05 -3.46 3.16
CA ILE A 323 -1.38 -3.17 3.70
C ILE A 323 -2.05 -2.05 2.90
N LEU A 324 -1.32 -0.95 2.65
CA LEU A 324 -1.83 0.19 1.91
C LEU A 324 -2.12 -0.14 0.44
N TYR A 325 -1.33 -1.01 -0.18
CA TYR A 325 -1.61 -1.53 -1.51
C TYR A 325 -2.87 -2.38 -1.55
N TYR A 326 -2.99 -3.33 -0.62
CA TYR A 326 -4.17 -4.18 -0.47
C TYR A 326 -5.43 -3.32 -0.30
N LEU A 327 -5.35 -2.31 0.56
CA LEU A 327 -6.42 -1.35 0.82
C LEU A 327 -6.75 -0.47 -0.38
N ALA A 328 -5.77 -0.04 -1.18
CA ALA A 328 -6.04 0.68 -2.43
C ALA A 328 -6.93 -0.18 -3.35
N LEU A 329 -6.55 -1.44 -3.56
CA LEU A 329 -7.30 -2.36 -4.42
C LEU A 329 -8.71 -2.67 -3.91
N LYS A 330 -8.86 -2.93 -2.61
CA LYS A 330 -10.13 -3.38 -2.03
C LYS A 330 -11.05 -2.25 -1.61
N GLU A 331 -10.52 -1.10 -1.25
CA GLU A 331 -11.26 0.04 -0.68
C GLU A 331 -10.87 1.37 -1.36
N PRO A 332 -10.99 1.50 -2.70
CA PRO A 332 -10.55 2.69 -3.41
C PRO A 332 -11.27 3.96 -2.93
N GLY A 333 -10.54 5.09 -2.93
CA GLY A 333 -11.05 6.39 -2.48
C GLY A 333 -11.14 6.56 -0.96
N HIS A 334 -10.44 5.73 -0.18
CA HIS A 334 -10.24 5.93 1.25
C HIS A 334 -8.84 6.44 1.55
N MET A 335 -8.76 7.27 2.57
CA MET A 335 -7.54 7.60 3.29
C MET A 335 -7.53 6.89 4.64
N TYR A 336 -6.37 6.85 5.30
CA TYR A 336 -6.21 6.16 6.57
C TYR A 336 -5.49 7.04 7.58
N PHE A 337 -6.04 7.12 8.78
CA PHE A 337 -5.31 7.62 9.93
C PHE A 337 -4.53 6.48 10.55
N GLY A 338 -3.22 6.65 10.66
CA GLY A 338 -2.33 5.67 11.26
C GLY A 338 -1.87 6.11 12.63
N SER A 339 -2.25 5.36 13.66
CA SER A 339 -1.76 5.57 15.02
C SER A 339 -0.61 4.62 15.32
N ILE A 340 0.61 5.14 15.31
CA ILE A 340 1.83 4.39 15.57
C ILE A 340 2.00 4.19 17.06
N ASN A 341 2.24 2.95 17.44
CA ASN A 341 2.50 2.58 18.81
C ASN A 341 3.81 1.84 18.97
N THR A 342 4.46 2.12 20.10
CA THR A 342 5.73 1.52 20.50
C THR A 342 5.57 0.90 21.88
N THR A 343 6.48 0.00 22.22
CA THR A 343 6.66 -0.41 23.61
C THR A 343 7.37 0.68 24.39
N ILE A 344 7.08 0.78 25.68
CA ILE A 344 7.76 1.74 26.57
C ILE A 344 9.06 1.10 27.06
N ASP A 345 10.17 1.83 26.95
CA ASP A 345 11.46 1.41 27.53
C ASP A 345 11.32 1.22 29.05
N GLY A 346 11.83 0.09 29.55
CA GLY A 346 11.67 -0.32 30.95
C GLY A 346 10.32 -0.96 31.30
N PHE A 347 9.38 -1.07 30.35
CA PHE A 347 8.10 -1.75 30.56
C PHE A 347 7.71 -2.66 29.37
N PRO A 348 8.33 -3.86 29.26
CA PRO A 348 8.00 -4.82 28.21
C PRO A 348 6.51 -5.13 28.18
N GLY A 349 5.87 -5.06 27.01
CA GLY A 349 4.47 -5.42 26.81
C GLY A 349 3.44 -4.29 26.92
N LYS A 350 3.82 -3.06 27.31
CA LYS A 350 2.90 -1.91 27.35
C LYS A 350 2.92 -1.11 26.05
N VAL A 351 1.75 -0.86 25.49
CA VAL A 351 1.52 -0.16 24.21
C VAL A 351 1.31 1.32 24.48
N PHE A 352 1.96 2.18 23.70
CA PHE A 352 1.68 3.61 23.71
C PHE A 352 1.56 4.14 22.29
N HIS A 353 0.41 4.72 21.97
CA HIS A 353 0.11 5.39 20.70
C HIS A 353 0.74 6.79 20.68
N LYS A 354 1.98 6.87 20.21
CA LYS A 354 2.84 8.08 20.31
C LYS A 354 2.66 9.06 19.17
N HIS A 355 2.32 8.57 17.98
CA HIS A 355 2.36 9.38 16.76
C HIS A 355 1.16 9.07 15.86
N ILE A 356 0.66 10.10 15.17
CA ILE A 356 -0.39 9.97 14.17
C ILE A 356 0.17 10.41 12.82
N VAL A 357 -0.12 9.61 11.80
CA VAL A 357 0.16 9.92 10.39
C VAL A 357 -1.11 9.85 9.58
N VAL A 358 -1.14 10.57 8.45
CA VAL A 358 -2.25 10.49 7.50
C VAL A 358 -1.74 9.87 6.20
N LEU A 359 -2.40 8.81 5.76
CA LEU A 359 -1.94 7.96 4.66
C LEU A 359 -2.95 7.99 3.52
N PHE A 360 -2.44 8.30 2.33
CA PHE A 360 -3.23 8.41 1.10
C PHE A 360 -2.71 7.41 0.06
N PRO A 361 -3.16 6.15 0.10
CA PRO A 361 -2.85 5.18 -0.93
C PRO A 361 -3.75 5.39 -2.16
N PHE A 362 -3.17 5.37 -3.36
CA PHE A 362 -3.91 5.45 -4.61
C PHE A 362 -3.18 4.76 -5.75
N ILE A 363 -3.91 4.47 -6.82
CA ILE A 363 -3.35 3.98 -8.09
C ILE A 363 -3.50 5.09 -9.11
N ASP A 364 -2.41 5.51 -9.74
CA ASP A 364 -2.43 6.57 -10.74
C ASP A 364 -2.97 6.09 -12.10
N LYS A 365 -3.02 7.00 -13.07
CA LYS A 365 -3.56 6.72 -14.41
C LYS A 365 -2.69 5.72 -15.19
N GLU A 366 -1.41 5.63 -14.84
CA GLU A 366 -0.44 4.65 -15.33
C GLU A 366 -0.56 3.29 -14.63
N SER A 367 -1.56 3.11 -13.75
CA SER A 367 -1.77 1.91 -12.94
C SER A 367 -0.63 1.61 -11.95
N ILE A 368 0.14 2.62 -11.57
CA ILE A 368 1.20 2.54 -10.57
C ILE A 368 0.63 2.87 -9.20
N PHE A 369 0.90 1.99 -8.23
CA PHE A 369 0.55 2.24 -6.84
C PHE A 369 1.44 3.32 -6.23
N ARG A 370 0.81 4.28 -5.55
CA ARG A 370 1.45 5.39 -4.85
C ARG A 370 0.89 5.53 -3.44
N VAL A 371 1.72 6.05 -2.55
CA VAL A 371 1.30 6.44 -1.21
C VAL A 371 1.88 7.81 -0.92
N SER A 372 1.01 8.73 -0.52
CA SER A 372 1.43 9.97 0.15
C SER A 372 1.33 9.78 1.67
N VAL A 373 2.43 10.04 2.38
CA VAL A 373 2.51 9.96 3.84
C VAL A 373 2.60 11.38 4.37
N MET A 374 1.48 11.89 4.87
CA MET A 374 1.37 13.26 5.35
C MET A 374 1.60 13.30 6.85
N GLU A 375 2.61 14.05 7.25
CA GLU A 375 2.97 14.36 8.62
C GLU A 375 2.97 15.87 8.84
N VAL A 376 3.14 16.29 10.09
CA VAL A 376 3.22 17.72 10.44
C VAL A 376 4.31 18.36 9.57
N ASN A 377 3.92 19.38 8.79
CA ASN A 377 4.77 20.22 7.95
C ASN A 377 5.39 19.57 6.71
N ASP A 378 5.23 18.27 6.50
CA ASP A 378 5.96 17.58 5.44
C ASP A 378 5.23 16.35 4.90
N GLU A 379 5.50 16.03 3.63
CA GLU A 379 5.16 14.76 3.04
C GLU A 379 6.40 13.85 3.09
N THR A 380 6.34 12.81 3.92
CA THR A 380 7.45 11.88 4.08
C THR A 380 7.22 10.60 3.27
N SER A 381 7.94 9.53 3.60
CA SER A 381 7.81 8.23 2.96
C SER A 381 7.62 7.12 3.98
N ILE A 382 7.03 6.00 3.54
CA ILE A 382 6.91 4.78 4.35
C ILE A 382 8.30 4.34 4.86
N LYS A 383 9.34 4.46 4.02
CA LYS A 383 10.72 4.14 4.39
C LYS A 383 11.23 5.03 5.55
N SER A 384 11.01 6.35 5.47
CA SER A 384 11.36 7.27 6.54
C SER A 384 10.61 6.95 7.83
N LEU A 385 9.30 6.67 7.73
CA LEU A 385 8.46 6.33 8.87
C LEU A 385 8.93 5.04 9.57
N LYS A 386 9.21 3.99 8.80
CA LYS A 386 9.79 2.72 9.31
C LYS A 386 11.13 2.94 10.01
N SER A 387 11.99 3.80 9.44
CA SER A 387 13.30 4.11 10.02
C SER A 387 13.20 4.85 11.35
N ARG A 388 12.22 5.75 11.51
CA ARG A 388 12.01 6.50 12.77
C ARG A 388 11.31 5.69 13.84
N TYR A 389 10.50 4.70 13.45
CA TYR A 389 9.77 3.83 14.37
C TYR A 389 10.06 2.35 14.10
N PRO A 390 11.31 1.88 14.26
CA PRO A 390 11.64 0.47 14.06
C PRO A 390 10.92 -0.40 15.09
N ASN A 391 10.58 -1.65 14.71
CA ASN A 391 9.89 -2.62 15.57
C ASN A 391 8.55 -2.13 16.16
N SER A 392 7.93 -1.12 15.53
CA SER A 392 6.67 -0.55 15.96
C SER A 392 5.47 -1.20 15.27
N TYR A 393 4.28 -0.91 15.79
CA TYR A 393 3.01 -1.29 15.18
C TYR A 393 2.24 -0.04 14.80
N ILE A 394 1.35 -0.18 13.82
CA ILE A 394 0.48 0.88 13.36
C ILE A 394 -0.95 0.39 13.29
N HIS A 395 -1.82 1.10 14.02
CA HIS A 395 -3.26 0.89 13.96
C HIS A 395 -3.85 1.84 12.92
N LEU A 396 -4.49 1.29 11.89
CA LEU A 396 -5.10 2.06 10.81
C LEU A 396 -6.61 2.20 11.04
N VAL A 397 -7.15 3.39 10.83
CA VAL A 397 -8.59 3.67 10.81
C VAL A 397 -8.92 4.33 9.48
N ARG A 398 -9.93 3.80 8.79
CA ARG A 398 -10.30 4.23 7.42
C ARG A 398 -11.23 5.44 7.44
N ALA A 399 -11.09 6.32 6.45
CA ALA A 399 -12.00 7.43 6.20
C ALA A 399 -12.20 7.64 4.70
N LYS A 400 -13.45 7.78 4.25
CA LYS A 400 -13.76 8.01 2.83
C LYS A 400 -13.47 9.45 2.46
N VAL A 401 -12.81 9.68 1.32
CA VAL A 401 -12.54 11.03 0.81
C VAL A 401 -13.60 11.40 -0.25
N PRO A 402 -14.41 12.46 -0.01
CA PRO A 402 -15.39 12.93 -0.98
C PRO A 402 -14.72 13.69 -2.13
N LYS A 403 -15.52 14.00 -3.16
CA LYS A 403 -15.09 14.90 -4.25
C LYS A 403 -14.90 16.33 -3.74
N ASN A 404 -14.05 17.11 -4.40
CA ASN A 404 -13.91 18.56 -4.21
C ASN A 404 -13.53 19.01 -2.79
N VAL A 405 -12.66 18.26 -2.10
CA VAL A 405 -12.11 18.70 -0.81
C VAL A 405 -11.12 19.83 -1.01
N SER A 406 -11.35 20.95 -0.34
CA SER A 406 -10.38 22.05 -0.23
C SER A 406 -9.81 22.11 1.18
N ILE A 407 -8.52 22.42 1.29
CA ILE A 407 -7.83 22.51 2.57
C ILE A 407 -8.37 23.69 3.37
N VAL A 408 -8.65 23.46 4.67
CA VAL A 408 -9.07 24.54 5.57
C VAL A 408 -7.95 25.57 5.65
N PRO A 409 -8.20 26.83 5.25
CA PRO A 409 -7.17 27.85 5.29
C PRO A 409 -6.78 28.14 6.74
N LEU A 410 -5.50 28.46 6.94
CA LEU A 410 -5.04 29.08 8.18
C LEU A 410 -5.13 30.58 8.02
N LEU A 411 -5.64 31.25 9.05
CA LEU A 411 -5.66 32.70 9.08
C LEU A 411 -4.21 33.21 8.96
N LYS A 412 -3.89 33.84 7.82
CA LYS A 412 -2.65 34.60 7.68
C LYS A 412 -2.70 35.73 8.70
N ARG A 413 -1.61 35.96 9.43
CA ARG A 413 -1.41 37.25 10.07
C ARG A 413 -1.41 38.30 8.96
N ILE A 414 -2.35 39.24 9.01
CA ILE A 414 -2.08 40.57 8.50
C ILE A 414 -0.95 41.08 9.42
N SER A 415 0.26 41.15 8.89
CA SER A 415 1.33 41.91 9.55
C SER A 415 0.86 43.36 9.54
N ASN A 416 0.43 43.86 10.71
CA ASN A 416 0.34 45.29 10.93
C ASN A 416 1.75 45.88 10.96
#